data_AF-A0A4Y2CP77-F1
#
_entry.id   AF-A0A4Y2CP77-F1
#
_cell.length_a   1.000
_cell.length_b   1.000
_cell.length_c   1.000
_cell.angle_alpha   90.00
_cell.angle_beta   90.00
_cell.angle_gamma   90.00
#
_symmetry.space_group_name_H-M   'P 1'
#
loop_
_entity.id
_entity.type
_entity.pdbx_description
1 polymer ?
#
loop_
_entity_poly.entity_id
_entity_poly.type
_entity_poly.pdbx_seq_one_letter_code
_entity_poly.pdbx_strand_id
1 'polypeptide(L)'
;MTVVSRKIPKLIDDAYPSIFPNQPSCLSHEPFTSRKSPSERITVLKLRDEQKFAEWCTNDTVNSFEIFQEMYAKKLGDGWLHIRTDNFVVCYRLDINQCSCIVVSMKIYKDLTRNLA
;
A
#
# COMPACT_ATOMS: atom_id res chain seq x y z
N MET A 1 31.47 -16.43 43.97
CA MET A 1 30.41 -15.71 43.21
C MET A 1 29.62 -14.87 44.20
N THR A 2 29.74 -13.56 44.15
CA THR A 2 28.96 -12.63 45.00
C THR A 2 27.67 -12.24 44.28
N VAL A 3 26.52 -12.64 44.84
CA VAL A 3 25.20 -12.30 44.31
C VAL A 3 24.78 -10.95 44.90
N VAL A 4 24.72 -9.92 44.06
CA VAL A 4 24.24 -8.58 44.44
C VAL A 4 22.72 -8.55 44.36
N SER A 5 22.06 -8.31 45.48
CA SER A 5 20.61 -8.12 45.56
C SER A 5 20.17 -6.86 44.81
N ARG A 6 19.30 -7.02 43.81
CA ARG A 6 18.74 -5.89 43.07
C ARG A 6 17.65 -5.23 43.92
N LYS A 7 17.87 -3.98 44.31
CA LYS A 7 16.84 -3.15 44.95
C LYS A 7 16.05 -2.42 43.86
N ILE A 8 14.72 -2.47 43.96
CA ILE A 8 13.83 -1.66 43.11
C ILE A 8 14.04 -0.19 43.52
N PRO A 9 14.43 0.70 42.59
CA PRO A 9 14.54 2.12 42.89
C PRO A 9 13.17 2.65 43.32
N LYS A 10 13.10 3.28 44.50
CA LYS A 10 11.91 4.00 44.93
C LYS A 10 11.94 5.40 44.30
N LEU A 11 10.76 5.87 43.90
CA LEU A 11 10.60 7.26 43.48
C LEU A 11 10.89 8.17 44.68
N ILE A 12 11.69 9.21 44.47
CA ILE A 12 12.05 10.21 45.49
C ILE A 12 10.84 11.12 45.77
N ASP A 13 10.66 11.56 47.02
CA ASP A 13 9.46 12.29 47.47
C ASP A 13 9.27 13.66 46.77
N ASP A 14 10.34 14.20 46.20
CA ASP A 14 10.39 15.45 45.42
C ASP A 14 10.29 15.23 43.90
N ALA A 15 9.97 14.01 43.46
CA ALA A 15 9.71 13.72 42.06
C ALA A 15 8.40 14.39 41.59
N TYR A 16 8.52 15.56 40.99
CA TYR A 16 7.41 16.24 40.36
C TYR A 16 7.08 15.55 39.01
N PRO A 17 5.80 15.24 38.71
CA PRO A 17 5.43 14.71 37.41
C PRO A 17 5.65 15.79 36.35
N SER A 18 6.78 15.74 35.65
CA SER A 18 6.99 16.58 34.48
C SER A 18 6.14 16.03 33.34
N ILE A 19 5.09 16.75 32.97
CA ILE A 19 4.46 16.55 31.66
C ILE A 19 5.56 16.84 30.64
N PHE A 20 6.04 15.81 29.94
CA PHE A 20 7.02 16.01 28.89
C PHE A 20 6.42 17.01 27.88
N PRO A 21 7.04 18.16 27.63
CA PRO A 21 6.47 19.21 26.78
C PRO A 21 6.23 18.73 25.34
N ASN A 22 6.87 17.61 24.96
CA ASN A 22 6.74 16.96 23.67
C ASN A 22 6.18 15.54 23.81
N GLN A 23 5.09 15.35 24.57
CA GLN A 23 4.41 14.06 24.59
C GLN A 23 4.06 13.68 23.15
N PRO A 24 4.59 12.56 22.63
CA PRO A 24 4.29 12.17 21.27
C PRO A 24 2.79 11.91 21.16
N SER A 25 2.18 12.38 20.08
CA SER A 25 0.72 12.29 19.86
C SER A 25 0.18 10.86 19.94
N CYS A 26 1.04 9.85 19.73
CA CYS A 26 0.68 8.44 19.94
C CYS A 26 0.33 8.08 21.39
N LEU A 27 0.67 8.93 22.37
CA LEU A 27 0.36 8.74 23.80
C LEU A 27 -0.76 9.65 24.31
N SER A 28 -1.29 10.57 23.49
CA SER A 28 -2.38 11.48 23.90
C SER A 28 -3.78 10.93 23.63
N HIS A 29 -3.90 9.84 22.87
CA HIS A 29 -5.18 9.21 22.58
C HIS A 29 -5.49 8.16 23.65
N GLU A 30 -6.76 8.10 24.06
CA GLU A 30 -7.24 6.99 24.89
C GLU A 30 -6.90 5.66 24.19
N PRO A 31 -6.27 4.71 24.90
CA PRO A 31 -6.01 3.39 24.35
C PRO A 31 -7.33 2.76 23.91
N PHE A 32 -7.35 2.13 22.74
CA PHE A 32 -8.51 1.36 22.31
C PHE A 32 -8.89 0.35 23.40
N THR A 33 -10.15 0.40 23.83
CA THR A 33 -10.69 -0.40 24.95
C THR A 33 -10.65 -1.91 24.69
N SER A 34 -10.49 -2.32 23.43
CA SER A 34 -10.38 -3.73 23.05
C SER A 34 -9.50 -3.92 21.82
N ARG A 35 -8.71 -5.00 21.83
CA ARG A 35 -7.94 -5.44 20.67
C ARG A 35 -8.90 -6.12 19.69
N LYS A 36 -9.10 -5.51 18.52
CA LYS A 36 -9.88 -6.12 17.43
C LYS A 36 -9.36 -7.51 17.09
N SER A 37 -10.26 -8.47 16.95
CA SER A 37 -9.90 -9.83 16.54
C SER A 37 -9.30 -9.82 15.11
N PRO A 38 -8.50 -10.83 14.73
CA PRO A 38 -8.00 -10.94 13.36
C PRO A 38 -9.12 -10.90 12.30
N SER A 39 -10.25 -11.55 12.57
CA SER A 39 -11.41 -11.57 11.67
C SER A 39 -12.04 -10.19 11.49
N GLU A 40 -12.27 -9.45 12.57
CA GLU A 40 -12.78 -8.06 12.50
C GLU A 40 -11.85 -7.17 11.68
N ARG A 41 -10.53 -7.31 11.84
CA ARG A 41 -9.55 -6.54 11.07
C ARG A 41 -9.64 -6.86 9.58
N ILE A 42 -9.77 -8.13 9.22
CA ILE A 42 -9.92 -8.57 7.82
C ILE A 42 -11.22 -8.02 7.23
N THR A 43 -12.34 -8.09 7.95
CA THR A 43 -13.63 -7.58 7.47
C THR A 43 -13.58 -6.07 7.24
N VAL A 44 -12.96 -5.31 8.15
CA VAL A 44 -12.80 -3.86 7.99
C VAL A 44 -11.91 -3.52 6.79
N LEU A 45 -10.84 -4.29 6.55
CA LEU A 45 -9.99 -4.12 5.38
C LEU A 45 -10.76 -4.38 4.09
N LYS A 46 -11.48 -5.51 4.01
CA LYS A 46 -12.31 -5.86 2.86
C LYS A 46 -13.35 -4.78 2.56
N LEU A 47 -14.06 -4.31 3.58
CA LEU A 47 -15.06 -3.24 3.41
C LEU A 47 -14.43 -1.96 2.86
N ARG A 48 -13.24 -1.60 3.33
CA ARG A 48 -12.49 -0.44 2.83
C ARG A 48 -12.07 -0.64 1.37
N ASP A 49 -11.61 -1.83 1.02
CA ASP A 49 -11.19 -2.16 -0.34
C ASP A 49 -12.39 -2.16 -1.30
N GLU A 50 -13.53 -2.70 -0.89
CA GLU A 50 -14.80 -2.66 -1.64
C GLU A 50 -15.30 -1.23 -1.84
N GLN A 51 -15.25 -0.38 -0.81
CA GLN A 51 -15.62 1.02 -0.93
C GLN A 51 -14.73 1.78 -1.91
N LYS A 52 -13.41 1.57 -1.84
CA LYS A 52 -12.46 2.16 -2.80
C LYS A 52 -12.69 1.66 -4.21
N PHE A 53 -12.98 0.37 -4.36
CA PHE A 53 -13.29 -0.20 -5.67
C PHE A 53 -14.54 0.45 -6.27
N ALA A 54 -15.62 0.61 -5.49
CA ALA A 54 -16.83 1.29 -5.95
C ALA A 54 -16.57 2.75 -6.34
N GLU A 55 -15.74 3.47 -5.57
CA GLU A 55 -15.31 4.82 -5.89
C GLU A 55 -14.51 4.86 -7.20
N TRP A 56 -13.58 3.93 -7.41
CA TRP A 56 -12.81 3.83 -8.66
C TRP A 56 -13.70 3.51 -9.85
N CYS A 57 -14.65 2.60 -9.72
CA CYS A 57 -15.61 2.30 -10.79
C CYS A 57 -16.47 3.53 -11.13
N THR A 58 -16.85 4.33 -10.14
CA THR A 58 -17.64 5.56 -10.38
C THR A 58 -16.82 6.63 -11.10
N ASN A 59 -15.53 6.70 -10.79
CA ASN A 59 -14.59 7.64 -11.40
C ASN A 59 -13.90 7.09 -12.67
N ASP A 60 -14.23 5.88 -13.09
CA ASP A 60 -13.59 5.27 -14.26
C ASP A 60 -14.04 5.99 -15.53
N THR A 61 -13.06 6.34 -16.35
CA THR A 61 -13.27 7.04 -17.63
C THR A 61 -13.04 6.12 -18.82
N VAL A 62 -12.58 4.89 -18.58
CA VAL A 62 -12.21 3.92 -19.61
C VAL A 62 -13.39 2.97 -19.85
N ASN A 63 -14.27 3.36 -20.77
CA ASN A 63 -15.49 2.60 -21.07
C ASN A 63 -15.26 1.36 -21.96
N SER A 64 -14.13 1.30 -22.67
CA SER A 64 -13.79 0.16 -23.52
C SER A 64 -12.28 -0.01 -23.68
N PHE A 65 -11.88 -1.20 -24.13
CA PHE A 65 -10.48 -1.49 -24.41
C PHE A 65 -9.94 -0.65 -25.58
N GLU A 66 -10.79 -0.33 -26.56
CA GLU A 66 -10.42 0.52 -27.70
C GLU A 66 -10.10 1.95 -27.21
N ILE A 67 -10.93 2.50 -26.32
CA ILE A 67 -10.69 3.82 -25.69
C ILE A 67 -9.41 3.78 -24.85
N PHE A 68 -9.21 2.70 -24.08
CA PHE A 68 -7.97 2.50 -23.33
C PHE A 68 -6.74 2.59 -24.24
N GLN A 69 -6.78 1.89 -25.37
CA GLN A 69 -5.67 1.82 -26.33
C GLN A 69 -5.31 3.19 -26.95
N GLU A 70 -6.24 4.13 -27.02
CA GLU A 70 -6.00 5.49 -27.50
C GLU A 70 -5.33 6.39 -26.45
N MET A 71 -5.56 6.09 -25.16
CA MET A 71 -5.18 6.97 -24.06
C MET A 71 -3.94 6.50 -23.28
N TYR A 72 -3.73 5.20 -23.13
CA TYR A 72 -2.71 4.67 -22.21
C TYR A 72 -1.30 5.15 -22.57
N ALA A 73 -0.97 5.23 -23.87
CA ALA A 73 0.36 5.60 -24.31
C ALA A 73 0.72 7.04 -23.91
N LYS A 74 -0.25 7.95 -23.85
CA LYS A 74 -0.07 9.33 -23.37
C LYS A 74 0.20 9.40 -21.86
N LYS A 75 -0.19 8.36 -21.13
CA LYS A 75 0.01 8.23 -19.68
C LYS A 75 1.29 7.47 -19.34
N LEU A 76 1.87 6.75 -20.30
CA LEU A 76 3.20 6.17 -20.15
C LEU A 76 4.21 7.32 -20.17
N GLY A 77 5.06 7.36 -19.14
CA GLY A 77 6.19 8.31 -19.11
C GLY A 77 7.32 7.89 -20.05
N ASP A 78 8.40 8.66 -20.03
CA ASP A 78 9.57 8.37 -20.86
C ASP A 78 10.23 7.02 -20.51
N GLY A 79 10.75 6.35 -21.53
CA GLY A 79 11.48 5.07 -21.38
C GLY A 79 10.59 3.83 -21.27
N TRP A 80 9.27 3.96 -21.44
CA TRP A 80 8.37 2.84 -21.63
C TRP A 80 8.29 2.43 -23.10
N LEU A 81 8.33 1.13 -23.34
CA LEU A 81 8.05 0.50 -24.63
C LEU A 81 6.68 -0.17 -24.55
N HIS A 82 5.95 -0.20 -25.66
CA HIS A 82 4.66 -0.84 -25.69
C HIS A 82 4.35 -1.57 -26.99
N ILE A 83 3.63 -2.68 -26.89
CA ILE A 83 3.11 -3.47 -28.01
C ILE A 83 1.59 -3.47 -27.91
N ARG A 84 0.93 -3.06 -28.99
CA ARG A 84 -0.53 -3.05 -29.12
C ARG A 84 -0.96 -4.22 -30.01
N THR A 85 -1.96 -4.97 -29.56
CA THR A 85 -2.67 -5.99 -30.34
C THR A 85 -4.17 -5.84 -30.13
N ASP A 86 -4.98 -6.56 -30.90
CA ASP A 86 -6.44 -6.50 -30.76
C ASP A 86 -6.94 -7.05 -29.42
N ASN A 87 -6.17 -7.96 -28.81
CA ASN A 87 -6.58 -8.70 -27.61
C ASN A 87 -5.86 -8.25 -26.34
N PHE A 88 -4.72 -7.59 -26.44
CA PHE A 88 -3.94 -7.12 -25.30
C PHE A 88 -2.98 -5.98 -25.65
N VAL A 89 -2.58 -5.25 -24.62
CA VAL A 89 -1.47 -4.31 -24.63
C VAL A 89 -0.39 -4.81 -23.69
N VAL A 90 0.88 -4.74 -24.11
CA VAL A 90 2.03 -4.95 -23.23
C VAL A 90 2.78 -3.64 -23.11
N CYS A 91 3.09 -3.21 -21.89
CA CYS A 91 3.96 -2.09 -21.59
C CYS A 91 5.15 -2.60 -20.79
N TYR A 92 6.38 -2.25 -21.17
CA TYR A 92 7.59 -2.71 -20.48
C TYR A 92 8.68 -1.65 -20.46
N ARG A 93 9.60 -1.75 -19.48
CA ARG A 93 10.83 -0.95 -19.42
C ARG A 93 12.04 -1.85 -19.52
N LEU A 94 13.04 -1.38 -20.25
CA LEU A 94 14.34 -2.03 -20.37
C LEU A 94 15.38 -1.31 -19.52
N ASP A 95 16.26 -2.07 -18.91
CA ASP A 95 17.57 -1.61 -18.46
C ASP A 95 18.61 -2.13 -19.46
N ILE A 96 19.45 -1.23 -19.97
CA ILE A 96 20.44 -1.49 -21.02
C ILE A 96 21.87 -1.19 -20.54
N ASN A 97 22.08 -0.89 -19.25
CA ASN A 97 23.38 -0.41 -18.76
C ASN A 97 24.48 -1.49 -18.73
N GLN A 98 24.14 -2.76 -18.53
CA GLN A 98 25.12 -3.88 -18.51
C GLN A 98 24.68 -5.05 -19.38
N CYS A 99 23.41 -5.43 -19.30
CA CYS A 99 22.78 -6.45 -20.14
C CYS A 99 21.31 -6.07 -20.30
N SER A 100 20.80 -6.10 -21.54
CA SER A 100 19.43 -5.73 -21.83
C SER A 100 18.45 -6.65 -21.09
N CYS A 101 17.77 -6.11 -20.09
CA CYS A 101 16.77 -6.86 -19.32
C CYS A 101 15.48 -6.07 -19.16
N ILE A 102 14.35 -6.79 -19.06
CA ILE A 102 13.06 -6.19 -18.75
C ILE A 102 13.01 -5.96 -17.24
N VAL A 103 12.92 -4.71 -16.82
CA VAL A 103 12.82 -4.34 -15.39
C VAL A 103 11.39 -4.51 -14.89
N VAL A 104 10.43 -4.05 -15.70
CA VAL A 104 9.00 -4.12 -15.40
C VAL A 104 8.26 -4.43 -16.69
N SER A 105 7.25 -5.29 -16.61
CA SER A 105 6.32 -5.56 -17.69
C SER A 105 4.90 -5.66 -17.15
N MET A 106 3.96 -5.02 -17.84
CA MET A 106 2.53 -5.08 -17.58
C MET A 106 1.82 -5.54 -18.84
N LYS A 107 0.97 -6.57 -18.71
CA LYS A 107 0.13 -7.07 -19.80
C LYS A 107 -1.33 -6.89 -19.43
N ILE A 108 -2.05 -6.12 -20.25
CA ILE A 108 -3.44 -5.76 -20.03
C ILE A 108 -4.26 -6.38 -21.15
N TYR A 109 -5.15 -7.30 -20.80
CA TYR A 109 -6.02 -7.99 -21.75
C TYR A 109 -7.30 -7.19 -21.98
N LYS A 110 -7.86 -7.32 -23.20
CA LYS A 110 -9.21 -6.85 -23.53
C LYS A 110 -10.26 -7.52 -22.65
N ASP A 111 -10.08 -8.82 -22.44
CA ASP A 111 -10.93 -9.63 -21.59
C ASP A 111 -10.32 -9.73 -20.18
N LEU A 112 -10.87 -8.94 -19.25
CA LEU A 112 -10.46 -8.92 -17.85
C LEU A 112 -10.98 -10.12 -17.05
N THR A 113 -11.88 -10.92 -17.63
CA THR A 113 -12.46 -12.11 -17.00
C THR A 113 -11.55 -13.35 -17.08
N ARG A 114 -10.44 -13.28 -17.85
CA ARG A 114 -9.42 -14.34 -17.83
C ARG A 114 -8.61 -14.27 -16.53
N ASN A 115 -9.12 -15.01 -15.56
CA ASN A 115 -8.51 -15.30 -14.27
C ASN A 115 -6.98 -15.45 -14.35
N LEU A 116 -6.30 -14.70 -13.48
CA LEU A 116 -5.03 -15.12 -12.89
C LEU A 116 -5.29 -16.48 -12.22
N ALA A 117 -4.92 -17.55 -12.90
CA ALA A 117 -4.75 -18.88 -12.31
C ALA A 117 -3.34 -18.98 -11.71
#